data_AF-A0A369KAW5-F1
#
_entry.id   AF-A0A369KAW5-F1
#
_cell.length_a   1.000
_cell.length_b   1.000
_cell.length_c   1.000
_cell.angle_alpha   90.00
_cell.angle_beta   90.00
_cell.angle_gamma   90.00
#
_symmetry.space_group_name_H-M   'P 1'
#
loop_
_entity.id
_entity.type
_entity.pdbx_description
1 polymer ?
#
loop_
_entity_poly.entity_id
_entity_poly.type
_entity_poly.pdbx_seq_one_letter_code
_entity_poly.pdbx_strand_id
1 'polypeptide(L)'
;MKDGDKEIVWRDLLGFSDEQIQDLRFTGYFYIRQGKYEIAKSFFEALVIFQSQEMPSKQEVYDFKTLGALYLELGKYRRALRYLDRALQFDAEDWTVRLNRLYCLFSLNKIEEGLEAAEELRNSQLPQIAGAAEALVSGWREQLAV
;
A
#
# COMPACT_ATOMS: atom_id res chain seq x y z
N MET A 1 36.48 12.00 -7.84
CA MET A 1 35.18 11.96 -7.14
C MET A 1 34.15 11.74 -8.23
N LYS A 2 33.43 10.61 -8.22
CA LYS A 2 32.39 10.34 -9.22
C LYS A 2 31.24 11.30 -8.91
N ASP A 3 30.84 12.12 -9.88
CA ASP A 3 29.58 12.84 -9.83
C ASP A 3 28.49 11.79 -9.55
N GLY A 4 28.00 11.80 -8.31
CA GLY A 4 26.91 10.92 -7.90
C GLY A 4 25.68 11.33 -8.68
N ASP A 5 25.10 10.39 -9.41
CA ASP A 5 23.84 10.55 -10.14
C ASP A 5 22.82 11.22 -9.22
N LYS A 6 22.58 12.52 -9.41
CA LYS A 6 21.48 13.21 -8.75
C LYS A 6 20.21 12.48 -9.17
N GLU A 7 19.47 11.98 -8.18
CA GLU A 7 18.22 11.26 -8.41
C GLU A 7 17.28 12.14 -9.26
N ILE A 8 16.79 11.59 -10.37
CA ILE A 8 15.91 12.32 -11.29
C ILE A 8 14.55 12.48 -10.62
N VAL A 9 14.19 13.71 -10.26
CA VAL A 9 12.84 14.06 -9.85
C VAL A 9 11.99 14.25 -11.11
N TRP A 10 11.26 13.21 -11.50
CA TRP A 10 10.51 13.19 -12.77
C TRP A 10 9.47 14.30 -12.89
N ARG A 11 8.85 14.74 -11.78
CA ARG A 11 7.88 15.85 -11.82
C ARG A 11 8.55 17.14 -12.30
N ASP A 12 9.76 17.42 -11.81
CA ASP A 12 10.49 18.65 -12.11
C ASP A 12 10.98 18.62 -13.55
N LEU A 13 11.49 17.46 -13.99
CA LEU A 13 11.95 17.25 -15.37
C LEU A 13 10.83 17.41 -16.39
N LEU A 14 9.62 16.92 -16.08
CA LEU A 14 8.46 16.99 -16.96
C LEU A 14 7.63 18.27 -16.77
N GLY A 15 8.00 19.14 -15.83
CA GLY A 15 7.32 20.40 -15.56
C GLY A 15 5.94 20.27 -14.92
N PHE A 16 5.69 19.21 -14.15
CA PHE A 16 4.44 19.04 -13.41
C PHE A 16 4.41 19.93 -12.17
N SER A 17 3.40 20.78 -12.06
CA SER A 17 3.14 21.57 -10.85
C SER A 17 2.53 20.71 -9.74
N ASP A 18 2.65 21.16 -8.48
CA ASP A 18 2.01 20.48 -7.35
C ASP A 18 0.48 20.40 -7.50
N GLU A 19 -0.14 21.39 -8.16
CA GLU A 19 -1.57 21.37 -8.51
C GLU A 19 -1.90 20.23 -9.48
N GLN A 20 -1.10 20.05 -10.53
CA GLN A 20 -1.30 18.94 -11.48
C GLN A 20 -1.07 17.58 -10.82
N ILE A 21 -0.11 17.47 -9.90
CA ILE A 21 0.10 16.26 -9.08
C ILE A 21 -1.13 16.00 -8.20
N GLN A 22 -1.72 17.04 -7.63
CA GLN A 22 -2.94 16.91 -6.83
C GLN A 22 -4.15 16.48 -7.68
N ASP A 23 -4.30 17.03 -8.89
CA ASP A 23 -5.36 16.65 -9.82
C ASP A 23 -5.27 15.18 -10.26
N LEU A 24 -4.06 14.67 -10.49
CA LEU A 24 -3.84 13.25 -10.76
C LEU A 24 -4.34 12.38 -9.60
N ARG A 25 -4.09 12.79 -8.36
CA ARG A 25 -4.55 12.08 -7.16
C ARG A 25 -6.06 12.09 -7.02
N PHE A 26 -6.70 13.24 -7.24
CA PHE A 26 -8.16 13.33 -7.23
C PHE A 26 -8.81 12.49 -8.34
N THR A 27 -8.21 12.49 -9.52
CA THR A 27 -8.67 11.67 -10.66
C THR A 27 -8.57 10.18 -10.34
N GLY A 28 -7.42 9.73 -9.80
CA GLY A 28 -7.24 8.37 -9.34
C GLY A 28 -8.29 7.97 -8.29
N TYR A 29 -8.53 8.83 -7.29
CA TYR A 29 -9.55 8.60 -6.27
C TYR A 29 -10.97 8.48 -6.85
N PHE A 30 -11.32 9.31 -7.84
CA PHE A 30 -12.61 9.25 -8.50
C PHE A 30 -12.82 7.89 -9.20
N TYR A 31 -11.78 7.33 -9.81
CA TYR A 31 -11.84 6.00 -10.41
C TYR A 31 -11.94 4.87 -9.37
N ILE A 32 -11.30 5.01 -8.21
CA ILE A 32 -11.49 4.08 -7.06
C ILE A 32 -12.97 4.04 -6.67
N ARG A 33 -13.61 5.21 -6.55
CA ARG A 33 -15.02 5.32 -6.16
C ARG A 33 -15.99 4.70 -7.18
N GLN A 34 -15.57 4.54 -8.43
CA GLN A 34 -16.33 3.85 -9.47
C GLN A 34 -16.00 2.35 -9.58
N GLY A 35 -15.10 1.81 -8.75
CA GLY A 35 -14.63 0.43 -8.87
C GLY A 35 -13.70 0.19 -10.08
N LYS A 36 -13.23 1.26 -10.73
CA LYS A 36 -12.34 1.18 -11.91
C LYS A 36 -10.88 1.09 -11.47
N TYR A 37 -10.54 0.01 -10.78
CA TYR A 37 -9.26 -0.14 -10.10
C TYR A 37 -8.04 -0.16 -11.03
N GLU A 38 -8.15 -0.78 -12.21
CA GLU A 38 -7.05 -0.78 -13.18
C GLU A 38 -6.70 0.62 -13.68
N ILE A 39 -7.71 1.47 -13.90
CA ILE A 39 -7.51 2.86 -14.31
C ILE A 39 -6.93 3.67 -13.15
N ALA A 40 -7.51 3.55 -11.95
CA ALA A 40 -7.02 4.23 -10.75
C ALA A 40 -5.55 3.89 -10.48
N LYS A 41 -5.16 2.61 -10.61
CA LYS A 41 -3.79 2.14 -10.42
C LYS A 41 -2.81 2.90 -11.29
N SER A 42 -3.11 3.15 -12.56
CA SER A 42 -2.20 3.90 -13.45
C SER A 42 -1.91 5.32 -12.96
N PHE A 43 -2.89 6.00 -12.36
CA PHE A 43 -2.67 7.32 -11.74
C PHE A 43 -1.73 7.22 -10.53
N PHE A 44 -1.96 6.25 -9.65
CA PHE A 44 -1.13 6.07 -8.46
C PHE A 44 0.28 5.53 -8.77
N GLU A 45 0.45 4.75 -9.84
CA GLU A 45 1.77 4.38 -10.36
C GLU A 45 2.56 5.61 -10.82
N ALA A 46 1.91 6.53 -11.56
CA ALA A 46 2.53 7.77 -11.97
C ALA A 46 2.87 8.67 -10.78
N LEU A 47 1.95 8.81 -9.81
CA LEU A 47 2.18 9.60 -8.60
C LEU A 47 3.41 9.13 -7.84
N VAL A 48 3.57 7.81 -7.67
CA VAL A 48 4.75 7.23 -6.98
C VAL A 48 6.05 7.48 -7.73
N ILE A 49 6.04 7.54 -9.07
CA ILE A 49 7.23 7.87 -9.88
C ILE A 49 7.64 9.35 -9.70
N PHE A 50 6.67 10.24 -9.46
CA PHE A 50 6.92 11.67 -9.28
C PHE A 50 7.50 12.04 -7.92
N GLN A 51 7.54 11.11 -6.96
CA GLN A 51 7.99 11.35 -5.59
C GLN A 51 9.51 11.34 -5.47
N SER A 52 10.02 12.11 -4.52
CA SER A 52 11.41 11.97 -4.07
C SER A 52 11.55 10.77 -3.12
N GLN A 53 12.58 9.94 -3.30
CA GLN A 53 12.74 8.70 -2.53
C GLN A 53 13.31 8.91 -1.12
N GLU A 54 13.89 10.07 -0.83
CA GLU A 54 14.64 10.29 0.42
C GLU A 54 13.70 10.54 1.62
N MET A 55 12.69 11.40 1.49
CA MET A 55 11.76 11.69 2.58
C MET A 55 10.38 12.14 2.06
N PRO A 56 9.41 11.22 1.96
CA PRO A 56 8.09 11.52 1.42
C PRO A 56 7.26 12.36 2.40
N SER A 57 6.48 13.28 1.84
CA SER A 57 5.38 13.96 2.49
C SER A 57 4.25 12.99 2.88
N LYS A 58 3.32 13.45 3.73
CA LYS A 58 2.14 12.65 4.11
C LYS A 58 1.30 12.24 2.89
N GLN A 59 1.22 13.09 1.88
CA GLN A 59 0.51 12.82 0.64
C GLN A 59 1.21 11.73 -0.18
N GLU A 60 2.54 11.72 -0.20
CA GLU A 60 3.32 10.70 -0.89
C GLU A 60 3.21 9.33 -0.19
N VAL A 61 3.22 9.32 1.15
CA VAL A 61 2.90 8.11 1.94
C VAL A 61 1.48 7.61 1.67
N TYR A 62 0.52 8.54 1.51
CA TYR A 62 -0.85 8.19 1.11
C TYR A 62 -0.92 7.51 -0.26
N ASP A 63 -0.10 7.93 -1.22
CA ASP A 63 -0.06 7.31 -2.54
C ASP A 63 0.49 5.89 -2.49
N PHE A 64 1.55 5.63 -1.70
CA PHE A 64 2.08 4.28 -1.50
C PHE A 64 1.01 3.33 -0.96
N LYS A 65 0.31 3.72 0.11
CA LYS A 65 -0.74 2.86 0.68
C LYS A 65 -1.90 2.65 -0.27
N THR A 66 -2.28 3.67 -1.04
CA THR A 66 -3.38 3.58 -2.00
C THR A 66 -3.00 2.67 -3.16
N LEU A 67 -1.77 2.78 -3.68
CA LEU A 67 -1.26 1.88 -4.70
C LEU A 67 -1.16 0.44 -4.20
N GLY A 68 -0.71 0.25 -2.96
CA GLY A 68 -0.70 -1.06 -2.29
C GLY A 68 -2.09 -1.69 -2.21
N ALA A 69 -3.09 -0.94 -1.78
CA ALA A 69 -4.49 -1.37 -1.73
C ALA A 69 -5.05 -1.68 -3.13
N LEU A 70 -4.76 -0.84 -4.14
CA LEU A 70 -5.18 -1.10 -5.52
C LEU A 70 -4.60 -2.40 -6.08
N TYR A 71 -3.33 -2.67 -5.82
CA TYR A 71 -2.73 -3.94 -6.22
C TYR A 71 -3.32 -5.13 -5.46
N LEU A 72 -3.72 -4.95 -4.20
CA LEU A 72 -4.40 -5.97 -3.42
C LEU A 72 -5.76 -6.32 -4.04
N GLU A 73 -6.59 -5.32 -4.34
CA GLU A 73 -7.91 -5.50 -5.01
C GLU A 73 -7.78 -6.19 -6.37
N LEU A 74 -6.67 -5.96 -7.08
CA LEU A 74 -6.37 -6.58 -8.37
C LEU A 74 -5.70 -7.96 -8.25
N GLY A 75 -5.59 -8.53 -7.04
CA GLY A 75 -4.99 -9.84 -6.78
C GLY A 75 -3.47 -9.90 -7.02
N LYS A 76 -2.79 -8.75 -7.09
CA LYS A 76 -1.34 -8.64 -7.32
C LYS A 76 -0.58 -8.54 -6.00
N TYR A 77 -0.74 -9.55 -5.14
CA TYR A 77 -0.29 -9.53 -3.74
C TYR A 77 1.21 -9.21 -3.55
N ARG A 78 2.10 -9.70 -4.44
CA ARG A 78 3.54 -9.35 -4.34
C ARG A 78 3.81 -7.86 -4.53
N ARG A 79 3.09 -7.22 -5.45
CA ARG A 79 3.24 -5.77 -5.69
C ARG A 79 2.59 -4.98 -4.57
N ALA A 80 1.40 -5.40 -4.13
CA ALA A 80 0.71 -4.83 -2.98
C ALA A 80 1.61 -4.81 -1.75
N LEU A 81 2.19 -5.96 -1.39
CA LEU A 81 3.08 -6.10 -0.23
C LEU A 81 4.23 -5.08 -0.27
N ARG A 82 4.91 -4.92 -1.41
CA ARG A 82 6.03 -3.95 -1.54
C ARG A 82 5.62 -2.51 -1.23
N TYR A 83 4.47 -2.06 -1.73
CA TYR A 83 4.02 -0.68 -1.52
C TYR A 83 3.44 -0.48 -0.11
N LEU A 84 2.78 -1.50 0.44
CA LEU A 84 2.31 -1.48 1.83
C LEU A 84 3.49 -1.44 2.81
N ASP A 85 4.52 -2.25 2.58
CA ASP A 85 5.77 -2.23 3.36
C ASP A 85 6.43 -0.85 3.29
N ARG A 86 6.49 -0.25 2.09
CA ARG A 86 7.04 1.10 1.91
C ARG A 86 6.23 2.15 2.68
N ALA A 87 4.90 2.05 2.72
CA ALA A 87 4.08 2.96 3.51
C ALA A 87 4.32 2.80 5.02
N LEU A 88 4.43 1.56 5.52
CA LEU A 88 4.68 1.27 6.93
C LEU A 88 6.08 1.71 7.42
N GLN A 89 7.05 1.88 6.51
CA GLN A 89 8.35 2.48 6.86
C GLN A 89 8.20 3.92 7.37
N PHE A 90 7.16 4.64 6.93
CA PHE A 90 6.91 6.04 7.29
C PHE A 90 5.76 6.21 8.29
N ASP A 91 4.80 5.29 8.29
CA ASP A 91 3.69 5.25 9.24
C ASP A 91 3.44 3.82 9.71
N ALA A 92 4.24 3.38 10.69
CA ALA A 92 4.19 2.01 11.20
C ALA A 92 2.85 1.67 11.87
N GLU A 93 2.10 2.69 12.34
CA GLU A 93 0.86 2.52 13.08
C GLU A 93 -0.41 2.68 12.22
N ASP A 94 -0.27 2.70 10.88
CA ASP A 94 -1.44 2.62 9.99
C ASP A 94 -2.03 1.20 10.02
N TRP A 95 -2.99 1.00 10.93
CA TRP A 95 -3.69 -0.27 11.15
C TRP A 95 -4.37 -0.82 9.90
N THR A 96 -4.84 0.05 8.99
CA THR A 96 -5.47 -0.37 7.74
C THR A 96 -4.42 -0.95 6.80
N VAL A 97 -3.25 -0.31 6.70
CA VAL A 97 -2.13 -0.81 5.90
C VAL A 97 -1.59 -2.12 6.47
N ARG A 98 -1.46 -2.25 7.79
CA ARG A 98 -1.08 -3.51 8.45
C ARG A 98 -2.07 -4.65 8.14
N LEU A 99 -3.38 -4.38 8.15
CA LEU A 99 -4.39 -5.38 7.81
C LEU A 99 -4.32 -5.81 6.34
N ASN A 100 -4.17 -4.85 5.42
CA ASN A 100 -3.97 -5.14 4.00
C ASN A 100 -2.68 -5.94 3.75
N ARG A 101 -1.61 -5.63 4.50
CA ARG A 101 -0.35 -6.37 4.48
C ARG A 101 -0.55 -7.80 4.97
N LEU A 102 -1.28 -8.01 6.07
CA LEU A 102 -1.63 -9.34 6.58
C LEU A 102 -2.35 -10.18 5.52
N TYR A 103 -3.34 -9.60 4.84
CA TYR A 103 -4.03 -10.27 3.74
C TYR A 103 -3.06 -10.70 2.63
N CYS A 104 -2.13 -9.82 2.26
CA CYS A 104 -1.10 -10.15 1.27
C CYS A 104 -0.19 -11.29 1.71
N LEU A 105 0.21 -11.34 2.99
CA LEU A 105 1.06 -12.40 3.52
C LEU A 105 0.38 -13.78 3.41
N PHE A 106 -0.88 -13.89 3.85
CA PHE A 106 -1.64 -15.13 3.70
C PHE A 106 -1.86 -15.50 2.24
N SER A 107 -2.21 -14.54 1.39
CA SER A 107 -2.42 -14.76 -0.05
C SER A 107 -1.15 -15.20 -0.80
N LEU A 108 0.03 -14.90 -0.25
CA LEU A 108 1.33 -15.32 -0.77
C LEU A 108 1.87 -16.58 -0.11
N ASN A 109 1.08 -17.23 0.75
CA ASN A 109 1.49 -18.38 1.56
C ASN A 109 2.71 -18.12 2.46
N LYS A 110 2.89 -16.85 2.90
CA LYS A 110 3.91 -16.43 3.87
C LYS A 110 3.33 -16.54 5.28
N ILE A 111 3.07 -17.77 5.69
CA ILE A 111 2.20 -18.07 6.83
C ILE A 111 2.83 -17.66 8.16
N GLU A 112 4.10 -17.99 8.37
CA GLU A 112 4.80 -17.67 9.62
C GLU A 112 4.80 -16.16 9.87
N GLU A 113 5.23 -15.37 8.88
CA GLU A 113 5.18 -13.89 8.91
C GLU A 113 3.75 -13.36 9.10
N GLY A 114 2.75 -14.01 8.48
CA GLY A 114 1.34 -13.64 8.59
C GLY A 114 0.78 -13.86 10.00
N LEU A 115 1.07 -15.01 10.62
CA LEU A 115 0.60 -15.31 11.97
C LEU A 115 1.24 -14.40 13.01
N GLU A 116 2.53 -14.10 12.89
CA GLU A 116 3.21 -13.12 13.75
C GLU A 116 2.55 -11.74 13.65
N ALA A 117 2.33 -11.25 12.43
CA ALA A 117 1.66 -9.97 12.22
C ALA A 117 0.20 -9.96 12.72
N ALA A 118 -0.50 -11.10 12.65
CA ALA A 118 -1.87 -11.22 13.14
C ALA A 118 -1.95 -11.13 14.68
N GLU A 119 -0.95 -11.65 15.41
CA GLU A 119 -0.92 -11.53 16.88
C GLU A 119 -0.94 -10.07 17.32
N GLU A 120 -0.13 -9.22 16.68
CA GLU A 120 -0.12 -7.78 16.96
C GLU A 120 -1.49 -7.14 16.69
N LEU A 121 -2.11 -7.48 15.55
CA LEU A 121 -3.37 -6.89 15.11
C LEU A 121 -4.56 -7.30 15.97
N ARG A 122 -4.59 -8.53 16.47
CA ARG A 122 -5.65 -9.02 17.36
C ARG A 122 -5.62 -8.37 18.74
N ASN A 123 -4.46 -7.89 19.16
CA ASN A 123 -4.30 -7.13 20.41
C ASN A 123 -4.59 -5.63 20.23
N SER A 124 -4.98 -5.18 19.02
CA SER A 124 -5.36 -3.79 18.78
C SER A 124 -6.57 -3.39 19.61
N GLN A 125 -6.56 -2.16 20.14
CA GLN A 125 -7.69 -1.57 20.84
C GLN A 125 -8.87 -1.25 19.90
N LEU A 126 -8.67 -1.36 18.57
CA LEU A 126 -9.69 -1.14 17.56
C LEU A 126 -10.43 -2.46 17.25
N PRO A 127 -11.69 -2.64 17.70
CA PRO A 127 -12.40 -3.92 17.57
C PRO A 127 -12.54 -4.40 16.12
N GLN A 128 -12.69 -3.47 15.18
CA GLN A 128 -12.77 -3.78 13.75
C GLN A 128 -11.47 -4.37 13.19
N ILE A 129 -10.31 -3.92 13.68
CA ILE A 129 -9.01 -4.43 13.24
C ILE A 129 -8.75 -5.80 13.85
N ALA A 130 -8.99 -5.92 15.16
CA ALA A 130 -8.82 -7.19 15.86
C ALA A 130 -9.74 -8.28 15.29
N GLY A 131 -11.02 -7.95 15.05
CA GLY A 131 -11.99 -8.86 14.47
C GLY A 131 -11.64 -9.27 13.03
N ALA A 132 -11.17 -8.34 12.20
CA ALA A 132 -10.74 -8.65 10.84
C ALA A 132 -9.49 -9.55 10.82
N ALA A 133 -8.52 -9.30 11.71
CA ALA A 133 -7.34 -10.15 11.84
C ALA A 133 -7.71 -11.57 12.28
N GLU A 134 -8.61 -11.72 13.25
CA GLU A 134 -9.07 -13.04 13.70
C GLU A 134 -9.84 -13.80 12.60
N ALA A 135 -10.67 -13.10 11.83
CA ALA A 135 -11.37 -13.70 10.69
C ALA A 135 -10.38 -14.22 9.63
N LEU A 136 -9.33 -13.45 9.32
CA LEU A 136 -8.29 -13.87 8.37
C LEU A 136 -7.52 -15.10 8.87
N VAL A 137 -7.16 -15.14 10.15
CA VAL A 137 -6.46 -16.30 10.74
C VAL A 137 -7.35 -17.54 10.72
N SER A 138 -8.63 -17.40 11.08
CA SER A 138 -9.58 -18.51 11.09
C SER A 138 -9.81 -19.08 9.69
N GLY A 139 -10.05 -18.20 8.69
CA GLY A 139 -10.23 -18.63 7.30
C GLY A 139 -9.01 -19.35 6.73
N TRP A 140 -7.79 -18.94 7.10
CA TRP A 140 -6.58 -19.65 6.70
C TRP A 140 -6.43 -21.02 7.39
N ARG A 141 -6.76 -21.13 8.68
CA ARG A 141 -6.70 -22.40 9.42
C ARG A 141 -7.65 -23.46 8.85
N GLU A 142 -8.83 -23.05 8.41
CA GLU A 142 -9.80 -23.95 7.77
C GLU A 142 -9.28 -24.53 6.45
N GLN A 143 -8.49 -23.76 5.69
CA GLN A 143 -7.87 -24.25 4.44
C GLN A 143 -6.82 -25.35 4.64
N LEU A 144 -6.23 -25.47 5.83
CA LEU A 144 -5.28 -26.55 6.17
C LEU A 144 -5.95 -27.83 6.69
N ALA A 145 -7.22 -27.75 7.09
CA ALA A 145 -7.95 -28.88 7.66
C ALA A 145 -8.58 -29.81 6.59
N VAL A 146 -8.38 -29.50 5.30
CA VAL A 146 -8.87 -30.25 4.13
C VAL A 146 -7.69 -30.85 3.37
#